data_AF-A0A218XSG3-F1
#
_entry.id   AF-A0A218XSG3-F1
#
_cell.length_a   1.000
_cell.length_b   1.000
_cell.length_c   1.000
_cell.angle_alpha   90.00
_cell.angle_beta   90.00
_cell.angle_gamma   90.00
#
_symmetry.space_group_name_H-M   'P 1'
#
loop_
_entity.id
_entity.type
_entity.pdbx_description
1 polymer ?
#
loop_
_entity_poly.entity_id
_entity_poly.type
_entity_poly.pdbx_seq_one_letter_code
_entity_poly.pdbx_strand_id
1 'polypeptide(L)'
;METGRRAILVLVLLIAAIVCGSHAQTICNVPYAGLMACKPAATPPNPPPPTAACCTALSHANMGCLCSYKNSKLLPSLGVDPNLAMQLPDKCHLPHPARC
;
A
#
# COMPACT_ATOMS: atom_id res chain seq x y z
N MET A 1 -4.94 41.64 21.88
CA MET A 1 -3.84 41.17 20.99
C MET A 1 -3.35 39.77 21.36
N GLU A 2 -3.47 39.35 22.62
CA GLU A 2 -2.89 38.09 23.14
C GLU A 2 -3.72 36.85 22.81
N THR A 3 -5.05 36.98 22.77
CA THR A 3 -6.00 35.89 22.48
C THR A 3 -5.87 35.37 21.05
N GLY A 4 -5.64 36.28 20.08
CA GLY A 4 -5.40 35.91 18.68
C GLY A 4 -4.08 35.17 18.49
N ARG A 5 -3.01 35.58 19.19
CA ARG A 5 -1.72 34.88 19.15
C ARG A 5 -1.80 33.48 19.76
N ARG A 6 -2.56 33.31 20.85
CA ARG A 6 -2.84 31.98 21.44
C ARG A 6 -3.68 31.10 20.53
N ALA A 7 -4.73 31.65 19.90
CA ALA A 7 -5.56 30.91 18.94
C ALA A 7 -4.76 30.47 17.71
N ILE A 8 -3.88 31.33 17.19
CA ILE A 8 -2.97 31.00 16.08
C ILE A 8 -1.98 29.91 16.50
N LEU A 9 -1.39 29.99 17.70
CA LEU A 9 -0.48 28.95 18.21
C LEU A 9 -1.18 27.61 18.38
N VAL A 10 -2.41 27.58 18.91
CA VAL A 10 -3.22 26.35 19.04
C VAL A 10 -3.55 25.77 17.66
N LEU A 11 -3.93 26.61 16.70
CA LEU A 11 -4.19 26.17 15.32
C LEU A 11 -2.93 25.60 14.65
N VAL A 12 -1.77 26.26 14.80
CA VAL A 12 -0.49 25.79 14.25
C VAL A 12 -0.08 24.46 14.88
N LEU A 13 -0.25 24.29 16.20
CA LEU A 13 0.03 23.04 16.90
C LEU A 13 -0.90 21.90 16.44
N LEU A 14 -2.18 22.18 16.22
CA LEU A 14 -3.14 21.22 15.69
C LEU A 14 -2.77 20.78 14.26
N ILE A 15 -2.40 21.73 13.40
CA ILE A 15 -1.95 21.42 12.04
C ILE A 15 -0.65 20.60 12.06
N ALA A 16 0.32 20.96 12.91
CA ALA A 16 1.56 20.21 13.06
C ALA A 16 1.34 18.77 13.55
N ALA A 17 0.40 18.55 14.47
CA ALA A 17 0.02 17.21 14.93
C ALA A 17 -0.60 16.36 13.81
N ILE A 18 -1.41 16.96 12.93
CA ILE A 18 -2.01 16.28 11.78
C ILE A 18 -0.94 15.93 10.74
N VAL A 19 0.03 16.82 10.49
CA VAL A 19 1.10 16.59 9.50
C VAL A 19 2.09 15.52 9.97
N CYS A 20 2.39 15.45 11.28
CA CYS A 20 3.20 14.37 11.87
C CYS A 20 2.51 12.99 11.85
N GLY A 21 1.17 12.96 11.71
CA GLY A 21 0.37 11.73 11.64
C GLY A 21 0.32 11.08 10.25
N SER A 22 1.04 11.60 9.26
CA SER A 22 1.17 10.98 7.94
C SER A 22 2.16 9.80 7.97
N HIS A 23 1.99 8.91 8.94
CA HIS A 23 2.51 7.54 8.79
C HIS A 23 1.93 7.04 7.47
N ALA A 24 2.81 6.75 6.50
CA ALA A 24 2.43 6.14 5.24
C ALA A 24 1.48 4.99 5.58
N GLN A 25 0.20 5.12 5.20
CA GLN A 25 -0.82 4.14 5.56
C GLN A 25 -0.35 2.80 4.98
N THR A 26 0.11 1.90 5.85
CA THR A 26 0.57 0.59 5.45
C THR A 26 -0.59 -0.38 5.50
N ILE A 27 -0.79 -1.15 4.44
CA ILE A 27 -1.76 -2.25 4.42
C ILE A 27 -0.93 -3.53 4.41
N CYS A 28 -1.14 -4.40 5.39
CA CYS A 28 -0.41 -5.67 5.49
C CYS A 28 1.12 -5.51 5.45
N ASN A 29 1.64 -4.51 6.16
CA ASN A 29 3.06 -4.13 6.17
C ASN A 29 3.62 -3.65 4.81
N VAL A 30 2.75 -3.20 3.90
CA VAL A 30 3.12 -2.61 2.61
C VAL A 30 2.69 -1.16 2.57
N PRO A 31 3.58 -0.19 2.31
CA PRO A 31 3.18 1.20 2.14
C PRO A 31 2.25 1.33 0.93
N TYR A 32 1.27 2.24 1.00
CA TYR A 32 0.35 2.50 -0.12
C TYR A 32 1.08 2.74 -1.46
N ALA A 33 2.19 3.49 -1.45
CA ALA A 33 3.02 3.70 -2.64
C ALA A 33 3.58 2.39 -3.23
N GLY A 34 3.91 1.42 -2.37
CA GLY A 34 4.36 0.09 -2.78
C GLY A 34 3.25 -0.72 -3.45
N LEU A 35 2.02 -0.66 -2.92
CA LEU A 35 0.85 -1.29 -3.54
C LEU A 35 0.57 -0.68 -4.92
N MET A 36 0.67 0.65 -5.04
CA MET A 36 0.50 1.33 -6.33
C MET A 36 1.61 0.98 -7.33
N ALA A 37 2.84 0.77 -6.86
CA ALA A 37 3.93 0.28 -7.71
C ALA A 37 3.68 -1.16 -8.22
N CYS A 38 2.94 -1.98 -7.48
CA CYS A 38 2.58 -3.34 -7.85
C CYS A 38 1.33 -3.44 -8.74
N LYS A 39 0.40 -2.49 -8.61
CA LYS A 39 -0.88 -2.50 -9.34
C LYS A 39 -0.76 -2.82 -10.84
N PRO A 40 0.15 -2.20 -11.61
CA PRO A 40 0.27 -2.48 -13.05
C PRO A 40 0.54 -3.96 -13.36
N ALA A 41 1.40 -4.61 -12.58
CA ALA A 41 1.75 -6.02 -12.76
C ALA A 41 0.65 -7.01 -12.32
N ALA A 42 -0.39 -6.51 -11.65
CA ALA A 42 -1.56 -7.27 -11.22
C ALA A 42 -2.85 -6.87 -11.95
N THR A 43 -2.75 -6.09 -13.03
CA THR A 43 -3.91 -5.58 -13.79
C THR A 43 -3.94 -6.24 -15.19
N PRO A 44 -5.05 -6.88 -15.61
CA PRO A 44 -5.20 -7.43 -16.96
C PRO A 44 -5.35 -6.30 -18.02
N PRO A 45 -5.25 -6.61 -19.33
CA PRO A 45 -5.05 -7.93 -19.94
C PRO A 45 -3.58 -8.37 -20.06
N ASN A 46 -2.65 -7.41 -20.23
CA ASN A 46 -1.24 -7.68 -20.49
C ASN A 46 -0.38 -6.99 -19.42
N PRO A 47 -0.33 -7.54 -18.19
CA PRO A 47 0.44 -6.93 -17.12
C PRO A 47 1.94 -6.93 -17.45
N PRO A 48 2.65 -5.80 -17.31
CA PRO A 48 4.10 -5.76 -17.41
C PRO A 48 4.76 -6.54 -16.26
N PRO A 49 6.05 -6.86 -16.35
CA PRO A 49 6.80 -7.40 -15.21
C PRO A 49 6.77 -6.43 -14.01
N PRO A 50 6.84 -6.95 -12.77
CA PRO A 50 6.87 -6.10 -11.58
C PRO A 50 8.11 -5.22 -11.56
N THR A 51 7.95 -3.98 -11.10
CA THR A 51 9.07 -3.05 -10.91
C THR A 51 9.89 -3.44 -9.68
N ALA A 52 11.15 -3.00 -9.62
CA ALA A 52 11.98 -3.17 -8.41
C ALA A 52 11.30 -2.58 -7.17
N ALA A 53 10.62 -1.42 -7.29
CA ALA A 53 9.87 -0.81 -6.20
C ALA A 53 8.73 -1.70 -5.70
N CYS A 54 8.01 -2.37 -6.60
CA CYS A 54 7.00 -3.36 -6.22
C CYS A 54 7.62 -4.53 -5.46
N CYS A 55 8.69 -5.14 -6.00
CA CYS A 55 9.31 -6.30 -5.37
C CYS A 55 9.91 -5.97 -3.99
N THR A 56 10.54 -4.81 -3.84
CA THR A 56 11.02 -4.32 -2.54
C THR A 56 9.86 -4.14 -1.57
N ALA A 57 8.74 -3.56 -2.01
CA ALA A 57 7.56 -3.40 -1.16
C ALA A 57 6.96 -4.75 -0.72
N LEU A 58 6.94 -5.74 -1.62
CA LEU A 58 6.46 -7.09 -1.32
C LEU A 58 7.42 -7.91 -0.44
N SER A 59 8.72 -7.59 -0.41
CA SER A 59 9.71 -8.34 0.40
C SER A 59 9.43 -8.28 1.91
N HIS A 60 8.76 -7.22 2.37
CA HIS A 60 8.37 -7.04 3.76
C HIS A 60 6.87 -7.30 4.00
N ALA A 61 6.13 -7.65 2.96
CA ALA A 61 4.68 -7.75 3.04
C ALA A 61 4.22 -8.95 3.85
N ASN A 62 3.14 -8.77 4.61
CA ASN A 62 2.45 -9.86 5.28
C ASN A 62 1.51 -10.54 4.25
N MET A 63 2.00 -11.62 3.63
CA MET A 63 1.26 -12.39 2.63
C MET A 63 -0.08 -12.92 3.18
N GLY A 64 -0.11 -13.40 4.42
CA GLY A 64 -1.35 -13.90 5.04
C GLY A 64 -2.42 -12.81 5.18
N CYS A 65 -2.01 -11.60 5.55
CA CYS A 65 -2.90 -10.43 5.59
C CYS A 65 -3.38 -10.03 4.18
N LEU A 66 -2.49 -10.00 3.18
CA LEU A 66 -2.87 -9.68 1.80
C LEU A 66 -3.85 -10.71 1.23
N CYS A 67 -3.69 -11.99 1.59
CA CYS A 67 -4.60 -13.06 1.21
C CYS A 67 -6.05 -12.84 1.71
N SER A 68 -6.25 -12.17 2.85
CA SER A 68 -7.59 -11.78 3.31
C SER A 68 -8.34 -10.87 2.34
N TYR A 69 -7.61 -10.16 1.46
CA TYR A 69 -8.19 -9.31 0.41
C TYR A 69 -8.48 -10.06 -0.89
N LYS A 70 -8.02 -11.31 -1.06
CA LYS A 70 -8.15 -12.08 -2.33
C LYS A 70 -9.59 -12.10 -2.87
N ASN A 71 -10.56 -12.31 -1.98
CA ASN A 71 -11.98 -12.40 -2.33
C ASN A 71 -12.74 -11.08 -2.10
N SER A 72 -12.04 -10.01 -1.73
CA SER A 72 -12.64 -8.71 -1.48
C SER A 72 -13.10 -8.07 -2.78
N LYS A 73 -14.30 -7.47 -2.76
CA LYS A 73 -14.81 -6.66 -3.89
C LYS A 73 -13.97 -5.40 -4.15
N LEU A 74 -13.04 -5.07 -3.24
CA LEU A 74 -12.10 -3.97 -3.41
C LEU A 74 -11.12 -4.22 -4.57
N LEU A 75 -10.60 -5.44 -4.75
CA LEU A 75 -9.59 -5.71 -5.79
C LEU A 75 -10.12 -5.44 -7.21
N PRO A 76 -11.29 -5.97 -7.61
CA PRO A 76 -11.86 -5.66 -8.93
C PRO A 76 -12.17 -4.18 -9.12
N SER A 77 -12.61 -3.48 -8.07
CA SER A 77 -12.90 -2.03 -8.16
C SER A 77 -11.65 -1.18 -8.41
N LEU A 78 -10.48 -1.69 -8.05
CA LEU A 78 -9.17 -1.06 -8.30
C LEU A 78 -8.52 -1.56 -9.61
N GLY A 79 -9.19 -2.46 -10.34
CA GLY A 79 -8.65 -3.10 -11.54
C GLY A 79 -7.61 -4.19 -11.26
N VAL A 80 -7.48 -4.62 -10.00
CA VAL A 80 -6.52 -5.67 -9.61
C VAL A 80 -7.17 -7.04 -9.78
N ASP A 81 -6.53 -7.90 -10.56
CA ASP A 81 -6.89 -9.32 -10.64
C ASP A 81 -6.18 -10.09 -9.51
N PRO A 82 -6.93 -10.84 -8.67
CA PRO A 82 -6.35 -11.56 -7.55
C PRO A 82 -5.39 -12.67 -8.01
N ASN A 83 -5.63 -13.33 -9.14
CA ASN A 83 -4.75 -14.40 -9.61
C ASN A 83 -3.42 -13.84 -10.11
N LEU A 84 -3.41 -12.68 -10.78
CA LEU A 84 -2.19 -11.97 -11.17
C LEU A 84 -1.43 -11.45 -9.95
N ALA A 85 -2.14 -10.88 -8.97
CA ALA A 85 -1.53 -10.39 -7.72
C ALA A 85 -0.79 -11.51 -6.96
N MET A 86 -1.37 -12.71 -6.93
CA MET A 86 -0.78 -13.87 -6.27
C MET A 86 0.47 -14.44 -6.96
N GLN A 87 0.67 -14.13 -8.24
CA GLN A 87 1.89 -14.49 -8.96
C GLN A 87 3.05 -13.53 -8.69
N LEU A 88 2.79 -12.34 -8.11
CA LEU A 88 3.84 -11.34 -7.89
C LEU A 88 4.99 -11.81 -6.99
N PRO A 89 4.77 -12.54 -5.88
CA PRO A 89 5.86 -13.03 -5.06
C PRO A 89 6.82 -13.94 -5.82
N ASP A 90 6.28 -14.82 -6.69
CA ASP A 90 7.07 -15.71 -7.55
C ASP A 90 7.86 -14.91 -8.60
N LYS A 91 7.20 -13.98 -9.31
CA LYS A 91 7.85 -13.09 -10.28
C LYS A 91 8.93 -12.18 -9.67
N CYS A 92 8.81 -11.87 -8.38
CA CYS A 92 9.79 -11.12 -7.60
C CYS A 92 10.84 -12.01 -6.92
N HIS A 93 10.80 -13.34 -7.11
CA HIS A 93 11.68 -14.33 -6.48
C HIS A 93 11.71 -14.22 -4.94
N LEU A 94 10.56 -13.96 -4.32
CA LEU A 94 10.46 -13.84 -2.88
C LEU A 94 10.37 -15.23 -2.21
N PRO A 95 11.04 -15.44 -1.06
CA PRO A 95 11.07 -16.73 -0.38
C PRO A 95 9.70 -17.15 0.21
N HIS A 96 8.76 -16.20 0.31
CA HIS A 96 7.43 -16.42 0.88
C HIS A 96 6.36 -16.27 -0.20
N PRO A 97 5.94 -17.36 -0.85
CA PRO A 97 4.86 -17.31 -1.83
C PRO A 97 3.51 -16.98 -1.16
N ALA A 98 2.63 -16.29 -1.88
CA ALA A 98 1.25 -16.07 -1.47
C ALA A 98 0.46 -17.38 -1.60
N ARG A 99 0.57 -18.27 -0.60
CA ARG A 99 -0.18 -19.54 -0.53
C ARG A 99 -1.57 -19.32 0.04
N CYS A 100 -2.37 -18.62 -0.74
CA CYS A 100 -3.82 -18.65 -0.70
C CYS A 100 -4.32 -19.06 -2.09
#